data_AF-A0AAE3AP41-F1
#
_entry.id   AF-A0AAE3AP41-F1
#
_cell.length_a   1.000
_cell.length_b   1.000
_cell.length_c   1.000
_cell.angle_alpha   90.00
_cell.angle_beta   90.00
_cell.angle_gamma   90.00
#
_symmetry.space_group_name_H-M   'P 1'
#
loop_
_entity.id
_entity.type
_entity.pdbx_description
1 polymer ?
#
loop_
_entity_poly.entity_id
_entity_poly.type
_entity_poly.pdbx_seq_one_letter_code
_entity_poly.pdbx_strand_id
1 'polypeptide(L)'
;MNVPKPCYEYVLQIGNRDTFGGELDNGKAEEIFRETADSIRSKTEGAIEWFQIAVHFDEKDGTPHMHMAGIPYATGCKRGLSTQVSMGGALKALGLERLPDLQNLMMSELEKAAAAHGIERRLMDCDRKHLDVTEYQQAMRDYNELTDRIEQKRSRVAELDRDIKGKERTVARLDRSIETKTKRLASELDGRFY
;
A
#
# COMPACT_ATOMS: atom_id res chain seq x y z
N MET A 1 6.97 31.25 17.63
CA MET A 1 7.09 30.55 18.93
C MET A 1 7.01 29.06 18.65
N ASN A 2 7.91 28.24 19.18
CA ASN A 2 7.84 26.79 19.01
C ASN A 2 6.81 26.25 20.02
N VAL A 3 5.54 26.18 19.61
CA VAL A 3 4.46 25.64 20.46
C VAL A 3 4.53 24.12 20.34
N PRO A 4 4.78 23.38 21.43
CA PRO A 4 4.81 21.92 21.38
C PRO A 4 3.44 21.39 20.93
N LYS A 5 3.46 20.37 20.05
CA LYS A 5 2.23 19.68 19.63
C LYS A 5 1.59 19.09 20.90
N PRO A 6 0.29 19.36 21.17
CA PRO A 6 -0.33 19.00 22.43
C PRO A 6 -0.48 17.48 22.60
N CYS A 7 -0.65 16.75 21.50
CA CYS A 7 -0.84 15.30 21.48
C CYS A 7 -0.33 14.68 20.19
N TYR A 8 -0.12 13.37 20.22
CA TYR A 8 0.29 12.55 19.09
C TYR A 8 -0.68 11.39 18.97
N GLU A 9 -1.08 11.11 17.75
CA GLU A 9 -1.95 10.00 17.40
C GLU A 9 -1.15 9.01 16.56
N TYR A 10 -1.33 7.73 16.86
CA TYR A 10 -0.71 6.62 16.16
C TYR A 10 -1.81 5.72 15.63
N VAL A 11 -1.69 5.37 14.35
CA VAL A 11 -2.61 4.44 13.68
C VAL A 11 -1.92 3.08 13.58
N LEU A 12 -2.56 2.06 14.15
CA LEU A 12 -2.12 0.68 14.11
C LEU A 12 -3.14 -0.12 13.30
N GLN A 13 -2.70 -0.82 12.26
CA GLN A 13 -3.59 -1.53 11.35
C GLN A 13 -3.18 -2.99 11.25
N ILE A 14 -4.17 -3.88 11.15
CA ILE A 14 -3.96 -5.30 10.87
C ILE A 14 -4.51 -5.62 9.49
N GLY A 15 -3.68 -6.26 8.66
CA GLY A 15 -4.04 -6.66 7.32
C GLY A 15 -4.19 -5.49 6.33
N ASN A 16 -4.73 -5.83 5.15
CA ASN A 16 -5.10 -4.92 4.08
C ASN A 16 -6.48 -5.31 3.53
N ARG A 17 -6.96 -4.59 2.51
CA ARG A 17 -8.28 -4.84 1.87
C ARG A 17 -8.50 -6.29 1.46
N ASP A 18 -7.45 -6.98 1.02
CA ASP A 18 -7.56 -8.31 0.44
C ASP A 18 -7.43 -9.42 1.51
N THR A 19 -6.83 -9.13 2.67
CA THR A 19 -6.68 -10.08 3.79
C THR A 19 -7.77 -9.93 4.85
N PHE A 20 -8.36 -8.74 4.97
CA PHE A 20 -9.41 -8.47 5.93
C PHE A 20 -10.78 -8.93 5.41
N GLY A 21 -11.61 -9.57 6.26
CA GLY A 21 -12.92 -10.10 5.87
C GLY A 21 -12.91 -11.54 5.32
N GLY A 22 -11.75 -12.20 5.32
CA GLY A 22 -11.59 -13.64 5.05
C GLY A 22 -10.99 -14.39 6.24
N GLU A 23 -9.70 -14.17 6.49
CA GLU A 23 -8.92 -14.86 7.53
C GLU A 23 -9.00 -14.18 8.92
N LEU A 24 -9.44 -12.92 8.95
CA LEU A 24 -9.59 -12.10 10.14
C LEU A 24 -10.99 -11.49 10.19
N ASP A 25 -11.68 -11.71 11.32
CA ASP A 25 -12.96 -11.06 11.64
C ASP A 25 -12.76 -9.92 12.66
N ASN A 26 -13.83 -9.15 12.87
CA ASN A 26 -13.81 -8.00 13.77
C ASN A 26 -13.50 -8.39 15.22
N GLY A 27 -14.02 -9.53 15.70
CA GLY A 27 -13.84 -9.96 17.08
C GLY A 27 -12.38 -10.29 17.38
N LYS A 28 -11.75 -11.09 16.52
CA LYS A 28 -10.33 -11.43 16.63
C LYS A 28 -9.43 -10.20 16.47
N ALA A 29 -9.76 -9.29 15.55
CA ALA A 29 -9.03 -8.03 15.41
C ALA A 29 -9.13 -7.15 16.66
N GLU A 30 -10.32 -7.05 17.27
CA GLU A 30 -10.54 -6.30 18.52
C GLU A 30 -9.71 -6.86 19.68
N GLU A 31 -9.64 -8.19 19.81
CA GLU A 31 -8.81 -8.83 20.84
C GLU A 31 -7.32 -8.51 20.66
N ILE A 32 -6.80 -8.64 19.44
CA ILE A 32 -5.40 -8.31 19.12
C ILE A 32 -5.12 -6.83 19.41
N PHE A 33 -6.01 -5.92 19.01
CA PHE A 33 -5.84 -4.48 19.28
C PHE A 33 -5.87 -4.17 20.76
N ARG A 34 -6.75 -4.82 21.55
CA ARG A 34 -6.80 -4.66 23.01
C ARG A 34 -5.51 -5.11 23.67
N GLU A 35 -5.00 -6.31 23.34
CA GLU A 35 -3.73 -6.82 23.85
C GLU A 35 -2.55 -5.90 23.48
N THR A 36 -2.54 -5.41 22.23
CA THR A 36 -1.54 -4.46 21.73
C THR A 36 -1.58 -3.16 22.54
N ALA A 37 -2.77 -2.58 22.71
CA ALA A 37 -2.97 -1.35 23.47
C ALA A 37 -2.54 -1.49 24.94
N ASP A 38 -2.89 -2.61 25.58
CA ASP A 38 -2.50 -2.89 26.96
C ASP A 38 -0.98 -2.99 27.12
N SER A 39 -0.31 -3.70 26.21
CA SER A 39 1.16 -3.80 26.22
C SER A 39 1.82 -2.44 25.98
N ILE A 40 1.34 -1.67 25.01
CA ILE A 40 1.87 -0.33 24.71
C ILE A 40 1.69 0.60 25.92
N ARG A 41 0.50 0.63 26.53
CA ARG A 41 0.23 1.45 27.72
C ARG A 41 1.18 1.10 28.85
N SER A 42 1.35 -0.20 29.14
CA SER A 42 2.28 -0.65 30.18
C SER A 42 3.73 -0.26 29.88
N LYS A 43 4.20 -0.41 28.63
CA LYS A 43 5.58 -0.08 28.25
C LYS A 43 5.87 1.41 28.15
N THR A 44 4.83 2.24 28.05
CA THR A 44 4.95 3.70 27.91
C THR A 44 4.51 4.47 29.15
N GLU A 45 4.19 3.75 30.23
CA GLU A 45 3.83 4.31 31.52
C GLU A 45 4.93 5.27 32.02
N GLY A 46 4.51 6.43 32.53
CA GLY A 46 5.43 7.46 33.00
C GLY A 46 6.03 8.35 31.90
N ALA A 47 5.74 8.08 30.62
CA ALA A 47 6.23 8.87 29.49
C ALA A 47 5.13 9.41 28.58
N ILE A 48 4.04 8.65 28.40
CA ILE A 48 2.91 9.02 27.54
C ILE A 48 1.60 8.77 28.28
N GLU A 49 0.77 9.81 28.38
CA GLU A 49 -0.59 9.70 28.90
C GLU A 49 -1.55 9.45 27.73
N TRP A 50 -2.07 8.23 27.61
CA TRP A 50 -3.00 7.85 26.54
C TRP A 50 -4.44 8.20 26.94
N PHE A 51 -5.03 9.19 26.28
CA PHE A 51 -6.39 9.66 26.60
C PHE A 51 -7.46 9.08 25.67
N GLN A 52 -7.08 8.52 24.52
CA GLN A 52 -8.02 7.93 23.57
C GLN A 52 -7.43 6.69 22.90
N ILE A 53 -8.26 5.65 22.84
CA ILE A 53 -8.03 4.45 22.05
C ILE A 53 -9.35 4.16 21.33
N ALA A 54 -9.35 4.21 20.01
CA ALA A 54 -10.54 4.02 19.18
C ALA A 54 -10.24 3.01 18.08
N VAL A 55 -11.09 2.00 17.93
CA VAL A 55 -10.98 0.99 16.86
C VAL A 55 -12.08 1.23 15.85
N HIS A 56 -11.71 1.32 14.58
CA HIS A 56 -12.65 1.50 13.47
C HIS A 56 -12.83 0.20 12.71
N PHE A 57 -14.09 -0.19 12.54
CA PHE A 57 -14.53 -1.31 11.68
C PHE A 57 -15.56 -0.86 10.63
N ASP A 58 -15.90 0.42 10.64
CA ASP A 58 -17.03 1.03 9.92
C ASP A 58 -16.61 1.85 8.69
N GLU A 59 -15.30 2.03 8.49
CA GLU A 59 -14.78 2.74 7.34
C GLU A 59 -15.00 1.96 6.05
N LYS A 60 -15.86 2.51 5.18
CA LYS A 60 -16.20 1.93 3.89
C LYS A 60 -14.95 1.78 3.03
N ASP A 61 -14.74 0.56 2.50
CA ASP A 61 -13.56 0.18 1.70
C ASP A 61 -12.23 0.33 2.46
N GLY A 62 -12.30 0.54 3.79
CA GLY A 62 -11.17 0.64 4.69
C GLY A 62 -10.81 -0.70 5.34
N THR A 63 -9.74 -0.68 6.11
CA THR A 63 -9.22 -1.83 6.86
C THR A 63 -9.25 -1.51 8.33
N PRO A 64 -9.58 -2.45 9.22
CA PRO A 64 -9.66 -2.11 10.63
C PRO A 64 -8.34 -1.65 11.18
N HIS A 65 -8.44 -0.59 11.95
CA HIS A 65 -7.29 0.03 12.56
C HIS A 65 -7.69 0.68 13.88
N MET A 66 -6.70 0.80 14.73
CA MET A 66 -6.79 1.42 16.03
C MET A 66 -6.04 2.74 16.02
N HIS A 67 -6.70 3.80 16.43
CA HIS A 67 -6.07 5.06 16.78
C HIS A 67 -5.75 5.05 18.27
N MET A 68 -4.49 5.33 18.60
CA MET A 68 -4.04 5.60 19.97
C MET A 68 -3.54 7.04 20.04
N ALA A 69 -4.24 7.90 20.77
CA ALA A 69 -3.87 9.30 20.97
C ALA A 69 -3.41 9.55 22.41
N GLY A 70 -2.25 10.19 22.53
CA GLY A 70 -1.60 10.41 23.82
C GLY A 70 -0.80 11.70 23.89
N ILE A 71 -0.52 12.12 25.12
CA ILE A 71 0.26 13.31 25.44
C ILE A 71 1.62 12.84 25.96
N PRO A 72 2.71 13.00 25.19
CA PRO A 72 4.04 12.70 25.68
C PRO A 72 4.50 13.80 26.63
N TYR A 73 5.03 13.42 27.79
CA TYR A 73 5.45 14.37 28.80
C TYR A 73 6.80 14.03 29.40
N ALA A 74 7.38 15.02 30.07
CA ALA A 74 8.57 14.89 30.90
C ALA A 74 8.26 15.42 32.29
N THR A 75 8.76 14.74 33.31
CA THR A 75 8.71 15.17 34.70
C THR A 75 10.10 15.59 35.18
N GLY A 76 10.18 16.33 36.29
CA GLY A 76 11.45 16.80 36.84
C GLY A 76 12.14 17.89 36.00
N CYS A 77 11.39 18.60 35.16
CA CYS A 77 11.90 19.70 34.36
C CYS A 77 12.44 20.84 35.27
N LYS A 78 13.69 21.25 35.05
CA LYS A 78 14.36 22.29 35.87
C LYS A 78 13.98 23.73 35.51
N ARG A 79 13.34 23.95 34.37
CA ARG A 79 12.94 25.27 33.85
C ARG A 79 11.45 25.26 33.58
N GLY A 80 10.70 26.23 34.11
CA GLY A 80 9.25 26.31 33.94
C GLY A 80 8.50 25.31 34.85
N LEU A 81 7.40 24.74 34.34
CA LEU A 81 6.62 23.72 35.04
C LEU A 81 7.46 22.45 35.27
N SER A 82 7.24 21.77 36.40
CA SER A 82 7.91 20.51 36.74
C SER A 82 7.53 19.36 35.79
N THR A 83 6.31 19.40 35.24
CA THR A 83 5.81 18.49 34.20
C THR A 83 5.46 19.28 32.94
N GLN A 84 5.96 18.85 31.79
CA GLN A 84 5.80 19.55 30.51
C GLN A 84 5.55 18.58 29.36
N VAL A 85 4.74 19.01 28.38
CA VAL A 85 4.58 18.29 27.10
C VAL A 85 5.92 18.28 26.38
N SER A 86 6.46 17.08 26.13
CA SER A 86 7.78 16.91 25.54
C SER A 86 7.96 15.51 24.98
N MET A 87 7.93 15.40 23.65
CA MET A 87 8.25 14.14 22.96
C MET A 87 9.70 13.70 23.28
N GLY A 88 10.66 14.61 23.23
CA GLY A 88 12.07 14.27 23.51
C GLY A 88 12.28 13.81 24.96
N GLY A 89 11.54 14.37 25.92
CA GLY A 89 11.60 13.93 27.30
C GLY A 89 10.91 12.58 27.52
N ALA A 90 9.78 12.33 26.87
CA ALA A 90 9.11 11.04 26.88
C ALA A 90 10.01 9.94 26.30
N LEU A 91 10.61 10.17 25.11
CA LEU A 91 11.56 9.22 24.50
C LEU A 91 12.73 8.90 25.45
N LYS A 92 13.30 9.93 26.08
CA LYS A 92 14.38 9.73 27.06
C LYS A 92 13.93 8.90 28.27
N ALA A 93 12.73 9.12 28.79
CA ALA A 93 12.17 8.32 29.90
C ALA A 93 12.01 6.85 29.50
N LEU A 94 11.73 6.58 28.23
CA LEU A 94 11.62 5.24 27.66
C LEU A 94 12.98 4.63 27.23
N GLY A 95 14.09 5.38 27.36
CA GLY A 95 15.39 4.93 26.87
C GLY A 95 15.50 4.88 25.34
N LEU A 96 14.66 5.63 24.64
CA LEU A 96 14.60 5.71 23.18
C LEU A 96 15.28 6.99 22.67
N GLU A 97 15.95 6.92 21.52
CA GLU A 97 16.67 8.06 20.96
C GLU A 97 15.80 8.91 20.05
N ARG A 98 14.95 8.26 19.24
CA ARG A 98 14.19 8.91 18.16
C ARG A 98 12.75 8.40 18.11
N LEU A 99 11.87 9.20 17.53
CA LEU A 99 10.47 8.85 17.32
C LEU A 99 10.26 7.51 16.58
N PRO A 100 11.05 7.15 15.55
CA PRO A 100 10.96 5.84 14.92
C PRO A 100 11.20 4.66 15.88
N ASP A 101 11.97 4.85 16.95
CA ASP A 101 12.22 3.77 17.92
C ASP A 101 10.96 3.48 18.74
N LEU A 102 10.16 4.51 19.07
CA LEU A 102 8.84 4.35 19.67
C LEU A 102 7.85 3.69 18.70
N GLN A 103 7.86 4.08 17.43
CA GLN A 103 7.03 3.44 16.40
C GLN A 103 7.39 1.96 16.24
N ASN A 104 8.68 1.63 16.25
CA ASN A 104 9.16 0.24 16.20
C ASN A 104 8.72 -0.56 17.43
N LEU A 105 8.72 0.05 18.62
CA LEU A 105 8.17 -0.57 19.83
C LEU A 105 6.68 -0.89 19.64
N MET A 106 5.87 0.09 19.24
CA MET A 106 4.43 -0.10 19.04
C MET A 106 4.14 -1.16 17.98
N MET A 107 4.87 -1.14 16.86
CA MET A 107 4.77 -2.17 15.82
C MET A 107 5.18 -3.55 16.32
N SER A 108 6.22 -3.65 17.16
CA SER A 108 6.65 -4.92 17.76
C SER A 108 5.60 -5.49 18.70
N GLU A 109 4.88 -4.65 19.45
CA GLU A 109 3.80 -5.11 20.31
C GLU A 109 2.59 -5.59 19.51
N LEU A 110 2.23 -4.89 18.42
CA LEU A 110 1.19 -5.36 17.50
C LEU A 110 1.58 -6.70 16.86
N GLU A 111 2.82 -6.83 16.41
CA GLU A 111 3.34 -8.05 15.78
C GLU A 111 3.31 -9.24 16.76
N LYS A 112 3.68 -9.03 18.03
CA LYS A 112 3.60 -10.08 19.05
C LYS A 112 2.17 -10.52 19.33
N ALA A 113 1.26 -9.58 19.51
CA ALA A 113 -0.15 -9.88 19.73
C ALA A 113 -0.75 -10.61 18.52
N ALA A 114 -0.53 -10.10 17.31
CA ALA A 114 -0.98 -10.74 16.08
C ALA A 114 -0.42 -12.16 15.92
N ALA A 115 0.86 -12.38 16.21
CA ALA A 115 1.50 -13.69 16.11
C ALA A 115 0.94 -14.71 17.11
N ALA A 116 0.59 -14.29 18.33
CA ALA A 116 -0.10 -15.15 19.31
C ALA A 116 -1.46 -15.65 18.80
N HIS A 117 -2.05 -14.90 17.87
CA HIS A 117 -3.31 -15.22 17.19
C HIS A 117 -3.10 -15.85 15.80
N GLY A 118 -1.87 -16.28 15.48
CA GLY A 118 -1.52 -16.97 14.22
C GLY A 118 -1.45 -16.06 12.99
N ILE A 119 -1.27 -14.76 13.18
CA ILE A 119 -1.15 -13.77 12.10
C ILE A 119 0.29 -13.27 12.05
N GLU A 120 0.96 -13.53 10.93
CA GLU A 120 2.36 -13.14 10.74
C GLU A 120 2.48 -11.81 9.99
N ARG A 121 3.51 -11.04 10.35
CA ARG A 121 3.84 -9.82 9.63
C ARG A 121 4.56 -10.14 8.33
N ARG A 122 4.02 -9.65 7.22
CA ARG A 122 4.72 -9.61 5.93
C ARG A 122 5.44 -8.27 5.76
N LEU A 123 6.76 -8.29 5.63
CA LEU A 123 7.56 -7.12 5.25
C LEU A 123 7.38 -6.86 3.75
N MET A 124 6.95 -5.63 3.42
CA MET A 124 6.65 -5.21 2.04
C MET A 124 7.75 -4.30 1.45
N ASP A 125 8.85 -4.07 2.18
CA ASP A 125 9.98 -3.21 1.81
C ASP A 125 9.55 -1.90 1.13
N CYS A 126 8.55 -1.23 1.72
CA CYS A 126 7.96 -0.02 1.17
C CYS A 126 8.87 1.18 1.45
N ASP A 127 9.41 1.78 0.40
CA ASP A 127 10.22 3.00 0.41
C ASP A 127 9.39 4.28 0.14
N ARG A 128 8.06 4.13 0.08
CA ARG A 128 7.15 5.24 -0.24
C ARG A 128 7.09 6.24 0.90
N LYS A 129 6.99 7.52 0.52
CA LYS A 129 6.67 8.60 1.48
C LYS A 129 5.26 8.41 2.01
N HIS A 130 5.05 8.82 3.26
CA HIS A 130 3.70 8.91 3.83
C HIS A 130 2.85 9.87 2.98
N LEU A 131 1.65 9.42 2.66
CA LEU A 131 0.60 10.21 2.03
C LEU A 131 -0.53 10.34 3.04
N ASP A 132 -1.16 11.50 3.11
CA ASP A 132 -2.41 11.60 3.84
C ASP A 132 -3.52 10.78 3.15
N VAL A 133 -4.66 10.60 3.82
CA VAL A 133 -5.75 9.76 3.31
C VAL A 133 -6.27 10.27 1.96
N THR A 134 -6.37 11.59 1.77
CA THR A 134 -6.90 12.19 0.54
C THR A 134 -5.91 12.06 -0.61
N GLU A 135 -4.64 12.34 -0.34
CA GLU A 135 -3.52 12.14 -1.27
C GLU A 135 -3.42 10.68 -1.70
N TYR A 136 -3.53 9.74 -0.76
CA TYR A 136 -3.52 8.31 -1.06
C TYR A 136 -4.72 7.90 -1.93
N GLN A 137 -5.93 8.35 -1.59
CA GLN A 137 -7.13 8.08 -2.38
C GLN A 137 -7.00 8.61 -3.81
N GLN A 138 -6.47 9.82 -3.98
CA GLN A 138 -6.22 10.39 -5.30
C GLN A 138 -5.16 9.57 -6.07
N ALA A 139 -4.03 9.24 -5.43
CA ALA A 139 -2.99 8.43 -6.04
C ALA A 139 -3.51 7.05 -6.48
N MET A 140 -4.40 6.43 -5.70
CA MET A 140 -5.03 5.17 -6.06
C MET A 140 -6.01 5.30 -7.23
N ARG A 141 -6.76 6.40 -7.34
CA ARG A 141 -7.60 6.68 -8.51
C ARG A 141 -6.77 6.82 -9.78
N ASP A 142 -5.71 7.62 -9.71
CA ASP A 142 -4.81 7.84 -10.84
C ASP A 142 -4.11 6.53 -11.26
N TYR A 143 -3.69 5.73 -10.27
CA TYR A 143 -3.12 4.40 -10.51
C TYR A 143 -4.08 3.46 -11.23
N ASN A 144 -5.35 3.40 -10.80
CA ASN A 144 -6.36 2.57 -11.44
C ASN A 144 -6.64 3.03 -12.88
N GLU A 145 -6.79 4.34 -13.12
CA GLU A 145 -6.99 4.87 -14.47
C GLU A 145 -5.80 4.53 -15.39
N LEU A 146 -4.57 4.69 -14.90
CA LEU A 146 -3.37 4.33 -15.65
C LEU A 146 -3.32 2.82 -15.95
N THR A 147 -3.72 1.98 -15.00
CA THR A 147 -3.78 0.53 -15.17
C THR A 147 -4.78 0.14 -16.26
N ASP A 148 -5.99 0.71 -16.22
CA ASP A 148 -7.01 0.49 -17.24
C ASP A 148 -6.51 0.93 -18.64
N ARG A 149 -5.85 2.09 -18.71
CA ARG A 149 -5.26 2.59 -19.97
C ARG A 149 -4.16 1.67 -20.49
N ILE A 150 -3.35 1.09 -19.61
CA ILE A 150 -2.32 0.12 -19.99
C ILE A 150 -2.97 -1.15 -20.53
N GLU A 151 -4.02 -1.66 -19.89
CA GLU A 151 -4.74 -2.85 -20.36
C GLU A 151 -5.41 -2.62 -21.72
N GLN A 152 -6.07 -1.48 -21.91
CA GLN A 152 -6.64 -1.09 -23.20
C GLN A 152 -5.58 -1.04 -24.30
N LYS A 153 -4.41 -0.42 -24.01
CA LYS A 153 -3.30 -0.39 -24.95
C LYS A 153 -2.75 -1.78 -25.26
N ARG A 154 -2.60 -2.65 -24.26
CA ARG A 154 -2.18 -4.05 -24.46
C ARG A 154 -3.15 -4.80 -25.35
N SER A 155 -4.46 -4.64 -25.13
CA SER A 155 -5.49 -5.24 -25.98
C SER A 155 -5.42 -4.72 -27.42
N ARG A 156 -5.25 -3.41 -27.60
CA ARG A 156 -5.09 -2.79 -28.93
C ARG A 156 -3.85 -3.28 -29.66
N VAL A 157 -2.72 -3.44 -28.97
CA VAL A 157 -1.50 -4.03 -29.53
C VAL A 157 -1.77 -5.46 -30.00
N ALA A 158 -2.42 -6.28 -29.16
CA ALA A 158 -2.76 -7.67 -29.51
C ALA A 158 -3.75 -7.79 -30.69
N GLU A 159 -4.62 -6.80 -30.89
CA GLU A 159 -5.49 -6.70 -32.07
C GLU A 159 -4.68 -6.35 -33.33
N LEU A 160 -3.83 -5.32 -33.25
CA LEU A 160 -2.98 -4.90 -34.36
C LEU A 160 -2.03 -6.03 -34.80
N ASP A 161 -1.48 -6.80 -33.87
CA ASP A 161 -0.64 -7.96 -34.18
C ASP A 161 -1.41 -9.04 -34.96
N ARG A 162 -2.70 -9.25 -34.65
CA ARG A 162 -3.54 -10.18 -35.40
C ARG A 162 -3.82 -9.67 -36.81
N ASP A 163 -4.08 -8.37 -36.95
CA ASP A 163 -4.31 -7.71 -38.24
C ASP A 163 -3.07 -7.74 -39.13
N ILE A 164 -1.89 -7.47 -38.57
CA ILE A 164 -0.60 -7.56 -39.27
C ILE A 164 -0.41 -8.99 -39.81
N LYS A 165 -0.57 -10.01 -38.97
CA LYS A 165 -0.50 -11.43 -39.40
C LYS A 165 -1.54 -11.78 -40.47
N GLY A 166 -2.71 -11.14 -40.45
CA GLY A 166 -3.74 -11.30 -41.48
C GLY A 166 -3.32 -10.67 -42.82
N LYS A 167 -2.77 -9.46 -42.77
CA LYS A 167 -2.26 -8.73 -43.94
C LYS A 167 -1.04 -9.43 -44.55
N GLU A 168 -0.10 -9.91 -43.75
CA GLU A 168 1.06 -10.70 -44.22
C GLU A 168 0.62 -11.94 -44.99
N ARG A 169 -0.38 -12.68 -44.49
CA ARG A 169 -0.97 -13.82 -45.19
C ARG A 169 -1.62 -13.41 -46.52
N THR A 170 -2.25 -12.25 -46.56
CA THR A 170 -2.89 -11.72 -47.76
C THR A 170 -1.85 -11.31 -48.81
N VAL A 171 -0.80 -10.60 -48.39
CA VAL A 171 0.34 -10.23 -49.24
C VAL A 171 0.98 -11.48 -49.84
N ALA A 172 1.33 -12.47 -49.01
CA ALA A 172 1.91 -13.73 -49.49
C ALA A 172 0.99 -14.48 -50.47
N ARG A 173 -0.34 -14.38 -50.34
CA ARG A 173 -1.29 -14.95 -51.30
C ARG A 173 -1.28 -14.19 -52.63
N LEU A 174 -1.28 -12.86 -52.57
CA LEU A 174 -1.24 -12.02 -53.76
C LEU A 174 0.07 -12.21 -54.52
N ASP A 175 1.21 -12.28 -53.84
CA ASP A 175 2.52 -12.53 -54.45
C ASP A 175 2.53 -13.85 -55.23
N ARG A 176 2.03 -14.94 -54.64
CA ARG A 176 1.87 -16.23 -55.34
C ARG A 176 0.95 -16.14 -56.55
N SER A 177 -0.15 -15.39 -56.45
CA SER A 177 -1.07 -15.20 -57.56
C SER A 177 -0.45 -14.39 -58.69
N ILE A 178 0.33 -13.35 -58.37
CA ILE A 178 1.07 -12.55 -59.34
C ILE A 178 2.08 -13.46 -60.04
N GLU A 179 2.89 -14.20 -59.29
CA GLU A 179 3.90 -15.11 -59.85
C GLU A 179 3.29 -16.12 -60.83
N THR A 180 2.16 -16.73 -60.46
CA THR A 180 1.46 -17.70 -61.31
C THR A 180 0.93 -17.05 -62.59
N LYS A 181 0.32 -15.86 -62.50
CA LYS A 181 -0.18 -15.13 -63.67
C LYS A 181 0.96 -14.67 -64.58
N THR A 182 2.06 -14.20 -64.02
CA THR A 182 3.25 -13.79 -64.78
C THR A 182 3.85 -14.97 -65.54
N LYS A 183 3.99 -16.14 -64.91
CA LYS A 183 4.47 -17.37 -65.59
C LYS A 183 3.54 -17.78 -66.74
N ARG A 184 2.23 -17.75 -66.52
CA ARG A 184 1.24 -18.07 -67.55
C ARG A 184 1.32 -17.10 -68.74
N LEU A 185 1.38 -15.80 -68.48
CA LEU A 185 1.49 -14.80 -69.54
C LEU A 185 2.77 -14.98 -70.36
N ALA A 186 3.89 -15.28 -69.70
CA ALA A 186 5.15 -15.58 -70.40
C ALA A 186 5.01 -16.79 -71.33
N SER A 187 4.38 -17.88 -70.86
CA SER A 187 4.14 -19.06 -71.72
C SER A 187 3.18 -18.80 -72.89
N GLU A 188 2.17 -17.96 -72.70
CA GLU A 188 1.23 -17.58 -73.76
C GLU A 188 1.86 -16.65 -74.81
N LEU A 189 2.88 -15.87 -74.43
CA LEU A 189 3.66 -15.04 -75.36
C LEU A 189 4.65 -15.89 -76.17
N ASP A 190 5.38 -16.82 -75.54
CA ASP A 190 6.31 -17.72 -76.24
C ASP A 190 5.60 -18.63 -77.25
N GLY A 191 4.38 -19.08 -76.94
CA GLY A 191 3.57 -19.92 -77.84
C GLY A 191 2.98 -19.20 -79.06
N ARG A 192 3.10 -17.86 -79.17
CA ARG A 192 2.62 -17.07 -80.32
C ARG A 192 3.70 -16.79 -81.37
N PHE A 193 4.95 -17.20 -81.14
CA PHE A 193 6.08 -17.00 -82.04
C PHE A 193 6.52 -18.27 -82.81
N TYR A 194 5.70 -19.33 -82.78
CA TYR A 194 5.87 -20.54 -83.61
C TYR A 194 4.65 -20.78 -84.50
#